data_AF-A0A7I7P3Z5-F1
#
_entry.id   AF-A0A7I7P3Z5-F1
#
_cell.length_a   1.000
_cell.length_b   1.000
_cell.length_c   1.000
_cell.angle_alpha   90.00
_cell.angle_beta   90.00
_cell.angle_gamma   90.00
#
_symmetry.space_group_name_H-M   'P 1'
#
loop_
_entity.id
_entity.type
_entity.pdbx_description
1 polymer ?
#
loop_
_entity_poly.entity_id
_entity_poly.type
_entity_poly.pdbx_seq_one_letter_code
_entity_poly.pdbx_strand_id
1 'polypeptide(L)'
;MRRETRRGSVHHPLRTSAANPGLIDHSIIFDRVGTERRRTGRASGKGTVTRAQLGRPVGASGEETRRRIIAATMRCVADVGYSRATIREIARTANVTSASLYNYFPNKAELIKAAIAARTDVALPRLRAAAAKPGNVIDRIEAVLDESGRLMREYPDLAAFEWVIRAAGVVGADSQPAGGAGFQAFREIIEGVIDESSRAGDLAHRPDRDSVVEAVYALIYGLVELAATSPPREYHAALESAKRMVRGTLFAPAGRGSPQAGGIKRP
;
A
#
# COMPACT_ATOMS: atom_id res chain seq x y z
N MET A 1 -56.82 -13.61 11.44
CA MET A 1 -56.07 -14.87 11.59
C MET A 1 -55.02 -14.91 10.49
N ARG A 2 -53.75 -14.62 10.84
CA ARG A 2 -52.61 -14.49 9.92
C ARG A 2 -52.10 -15.88 9.51
N ARG A 3 -51.74 -16.09 8.25
CA ARG A 3 -50.91 -17.23 7.81
C ARG A 3 -49.68 -16.71 7.07
N GLU A 4 -48.53 -16.99 7.67
CA GLU A 4 -47.18 -16.65 7.22
C GLU A 4 -46.77 -17.40 5.95
N THR A 5 -46.28 -16.66 4.96
CA THR A 5 -45.46 -17.17 3.85
C THR A 5 -43.99 -17.25 4.29
N ARG A 6 -43.47 -18.46 4.46
CA ARG A 6 -42.02 -18.72 4.62
C ARG A 6 -41.28 -18.49 3.29
N ARG A 7 -40.37 -17.52 3.24
CA ARG A 7 -39.32 -17.44 2.20
C ARG A 7 -38.11 -18.27 2.66
N GLY A 8 -37.73 -19.25 1.84
CA GLY A 8 -36.47 -19.99 2.00
C GLY A 8 -35.29 -19.17 1.50
N SER A 9 -34.39 -18.77 2.40
CA SER A 9 -33.09 -18.21 2.05
C SER A 9 -32.10 -19.34 1.81
N VAL A 10 -31.67 -19.49 0.56
CA VAL A 10 -30.58 -20.38 0.16
C VAL A 10 -29.26 -19.67 0.51
N HIS A 11 -28.67 -20.02 1.65
CA HIS A 11 -27.30 -19.64 1.99
C HIS A 11 -26.33 -20.54 1.20
N HIS A 12 -25.63 -19.95 0.23
CA HIS A 12 -24.50 -20.59 -0.43
C HIS A 12 -23.21 -20.19 0.32
N PRO A 13 -22.49 -21.12 0.98
CA PRO A 13 -21.23 -20.79 1.63
C PRO A 13 -20.11 -20.65 0.58
N LEU A 14 -19.45 -19.49 0.56
CA LEU A 14 -18.20 -19.28 -0.16
C LEU A 14 -17.16 -20.29 0.35
N ARG A 15 -16.85 -21.29 -0.48
CA ARG A 15 -15.70 -22.18 -0.30
C ARG A 15 -14.42 -21.34 -0.42
N THR A 16 -13.72 -21.18 0.69
CA THR A 16 -12.33 -20.76 0.76
C THR A 16 -11.46 -21.80 0.05
N SER A 17 -10.97 -21.48 -1.15
CA SER A 17 -9.92 -22.26 -1.81
C SER A 17 -8.58 -21.87 -1.20
N ALA A 18 -8.03 -22.77 -0.40
CA ALA A 18 -6.66 -22.70 0.09
C ALA A 18 -5.66 -22.82 -1.06
N ALA A 19 -4.61 -22.00 -0.99
CA ALA A 19 -3.21 -22.22 -1.40
C ALA A 19 -2.63 -20.94 -2.02
N ASN A 20 -1.87 -20.19 -1.24
CA ASN A 20 -0.89 -19.25 -1.80
C ASN A 20 0.52 -19.82 -1.53
N PRO A 21 1.17 -20.47 -2.51
CA PRO A 21 2.51 -21.00 -2.36
C PRO A 21 3.52 -19.91 -2.73
N GLY A 22 4.14 -19.29 -1.72
CA GLY A 22 5.18 -18.30 -1.98
C GLY A 22 5.64 -17.61 -0.70
N LEU A 23 6.41 -18.32 0.13
CA LEU A 23 7.18 -17.68 1.20
C LEU A 23 8.26 -16.82 0.53
N ILE A 24 7.99 -15.52 0.32
CA ILE A 24 8.98 -14.57 -0.18
C ILE A 24 9.86 -14.14 1.01
N ASP A 25 11.16 -14.03 0.78
CA ASP A 25 12.11 -13.55 1.79
C ASP A 25 11.91 -12.04 2.03
N HIS A 26 11.32 -11.70 3.17
CA HIS A 26 10.94 -10.33 3.54
C HIS A 26 11.99 -9.59 4.39
N SER A 27 13.21 -10.12 4.51
CA SER A 27 14.35 -9.33 5.03
C SER A 27 14.55 -8.00 4.26
N ILE A 28 14.05 -7.94 3.02
CA ILE A 28 14.11 -6.78 2.13
C ILE A 28 13.18 -5.62 2.56
N ILE A 29 12.10 -5.87 3.34
CA ILE A 29 11.17 -4.79 3.76
C ILE A 29 11.88 -3.71 4.57
N PHE A 30 12.93 -4.06 5.31
CA PHE A 30 13.58 -3.15 6.25
C PHE A 30 15.07 -2.92 6.01
N ASP A 31 15.72 -3.65 5.10
CA ASP A 31 17.15 -3.46 4.81
C ASP A 31 17.46 -2.13 4.08
N ARG A 32 16.46 -1.51 3.42
CA ARG A 32 16.64 -0.26 2.67
C ARG A 32 16.33 1.04 3.43
N VAL A 33 15.80 0.97 4.64
CA VAL A 33 15.46 2.15 5.46
C VAL A 33 16.65 2.61 6.33
N GLY A 34 17.81 1.94 6.24
CA GLY A 34 18.92 2.11 7.18
C GLY A 34 20.29 2.49 6.63
N THR A 35 20.45 2.89 5.36
CA THR A 35 21.80 3.12 4.80
C THR A 35 21.94 4.44 4.06
N GLU A 36 21.84 5.55 4.78
CA GLU A 36 22.42 6.81 4.30
C GLU A 36 22.83 7.72 5.47
N ARG A 37 24.03 7.48 6.01
CA ARG A 37 24.89 8.56 6.54
C ARG A 37 26.32 8.08 6.77
N ARG A 38 27.25 8.94 6.31
CA ARG A 38 28.70 8.99 6.54
C ARG A 38 29.59 8.16 5.60
N ARG A 39 29.79 8.69 4.39
CA ARG A 39 31.10 8.66 3.73
C ARG A 39 31.93 9.87 4.22
N THR A 40 32.88 9.60 5.11
CA THR A 40 34.10 10.42 5.25
C THR A 40 35.26 9.44 5.39
N GLY A 41 36.10 9.36 4.35
CA GLY A 41 37.32 8.57 4.39
C GLY A 41 38.42 9.28 5.18
N ARG A 42 39.33 8.50 5.80
CA ARG A 42 40.72 8.33 5.33
C ARG A 42 41.52 7.39 6.26
N ALA A 43 42.01 6.32 5.63
CA ALA A 43 43.22 5.50 5.79
C ALA A 43 44.02 5.40 7.11
N SER A 44 44.31 4.12 7.44
CA SER A 44 45.65 3.50 7.57
C SER A 44 46.09 3.04 8.96
N GLY A 45 46.38 1.74 9.08
CA GLY A 45 47.05 1.13 10.23
C GLY A 45 46.96 -0.40 10.22
N LYS A 46 48.02 -1.08 9.77
CA LYS A 46 48.18 -2.53 9.78
C LYS A 46 48.28 -3.05 11.22
N GLY A 47 47.56 -4.13 11.53
CA GLY A 47 47.72 -4.89 12.77
C GLY A 47 46.89 -6.17 12.75
N THR A 48 47.55 -7.30 12.91
CA THR A 48 47.01 -8.66 12.96
C THR A 48 45.93 -8.78 14.05
N VAL A 49 44.72 -9.25 13.70
CA VAL A 49 43.64 -9.48 14.68
C VAL A 49 43.16 -10.92 14.63
N THR A 50 43.49 -11.64 15.70
CA THR A 50 42.88 -12.89 16.14
C THR A 50 41.35 -12.72 16.18
N ARG A 51 40.62 -13.58 15.48
CA ARG A 51 39.18 -13.46 15.23
C ARG A 51 38.36 -13.76 16.49
N ALA A 52 38.33 -12.82 17.43
CA ALA A 52 37.33 -12.80 18.50
C ALA A 52 35.98 -12.42 17.87
N GLN A 53 34.99 -13.29 18.02
CA GLN A 53 33.61 -13.06 17.61
C GLN A 53 33.09 -11.81 18.35
N LEU A 54 33.03 -10.68 17.63
CA LEU A 54 32.39 -9.46 18.10
C LEU A 54 30.91 -9.75 18.38
N GLY A 55 30.54 -9.76 19.66
CA GLY A 55 29.16 -9.85 20.10
C GLY A 55 28.32 -8.76 19.44
N ARG A 56 27.20 -9.15 18.83
CA ARG A 56 26.26 -8.25 18.16
C ARG A 56 25.71 -7.26 19.21
N PRO A 57 25.66 -5.94 18.94
CA PRO A 57 25.23 -4.96 19.94
C PRO A 57 23.80 -5.26 20.41
N VAL A 58 23.60 -5.22 21.74
CA VAL A 58 22.41 -5.71 22.46
C VAL A 58 21.09 -5.07 21.96
N GLY A 59 21.15 -3.88 21.35
CA GLY A 59 20.00 -3.20 20.75
C GLY A 59 19.65 -3.61 19.31
N ALA A 60 20.61 -4.08 18.51
CA ALA A 60 20.35 -4.47 17.12
C ALA A 60 19.49 -5.72 17.02
N SER A 61 19.58 -6.62 18.01
CA SER A 61 18.73 -7.81 18.09
C SER A 61 17.29 -7.48 18.50
N GLY A 62 17.10 -6.43 19.30
CA GLY A 62 15.77 -5.99 19.77
C GLY A 62 14.95 -5.36 18.65
N GLU A 63 15.53 -4.38 17.94
CA GLU A 63 14.87 -3.73 16.80
C GLU A 63 14.58 -4.71 15.66
N GLU A 64 15.49 -5.64 15.38
CA GLU A 64 15.25 -6.67 14.37
C GLU A 64 14.10 -7.60 14.76
N THR A 65 14.00 -7.95 16.04
CA THR A 65 12.87 -8.74 16.55
C THR A 65 11.56 -7.96 16.48
N ARG A 66 11.58 -6.67 16.82
CA ARG A 66 10.43 -5.77 16.68
C ARG A 66 9.92 -5.71 15.24
N ARG A 67 10.82 -5.57 14.26
CA ARG A 67 10.49 -5.60 12.82
C ARG A 67 9.88 -6.92 12.37
N ARG A 68 10.47 -8.06 12.79
CA ARG A 68 9.91 -9.39 12.49
C ARG A 68 8.49 -9.55 13.03
N ILE A 69 8.22 -9.06 14.25
CA ILE A 69 6.89 -9.06 14.85
C ILE A 69 5.90 -8.20 14.04
N ILE A 70 6.32 -7.01 13.60
CA ILE A 70 5.50 -6.13 12.76
C ILE A 70 5.17 -6.79 11.42
N ALA A 71 6.17 -7.34 10.73
CA ALA A 71 5.98 -8.02 9.45
C ALA A 71 5.07 -9.25 9.58
N ALA A 72 5.25 -10.05 10.64
CA ALA A 72 4.38 -11.19 10.93
C ALA A 72 2.92 -10.76 11.19
N THR A 73 2.73 -9.60 11.83
CA THR A 73 1.40 -9.04 12.09
C THR A 73 0.68 -8.70 10.79
N MET A 74 1.36 -7.98 9.88
CA MET A 74 0.80 -7.61 8.59
C MET A 74 0.34 -8.85 7.81
N ARG A 75 1.18 -9.89 7.76
CA ARG A 75 0.85 -11.17 7.11
C ARG A 75 -0.36 -11.85 7.74
N CYS A 76 -0.35 -12.07 9.05
CA CYS A 76 -1.46 -12.77 9.72
C CYS A 76 -2.79 -12.02 9.51
N VAL A 77 -2.77 -10.69 9.56
CA VAL A 77 -3.97 -9.88 9.33
C VAL A 77 -4.40 -9.90 7.87
N ALA A 78 -3.47 -9.86 6.91
CA ALA A 78 -3.77 -10.01 5.49
C ALA A 78 -4.41 -11.38 5.19
N ASP A 79 -3.89 -12.46 5.80
CA ASP A 79 -4.31 -13.83 5.55
C ASP A 79 -5.66 -14.17 6.18
N VAL A 80 -5.82 -13.90 7.48
CA VAL A 80 -6.98 -14.34 8.25
C VAL A 80 -7.89 -13.19 8.67
N GLY A 81 -7.55 -11.95 8.36
CA GLY A 81 -8.34 -10.78 8.76
C GLY A 81 -8.05 -10.29 10.17
N TYR A 82 -8.42 -9.03 10.46
CA TYR A 82 -8.13 -8.38 11.74
C TYR A 82 -8.62 -9.19 12.95
N SER A 83 -9.90 -9.59 12.99
CA SER A 83 -10.47 -10.23 14.18
C SER A 83 -9.86 -11.61 14.47
N ARG A 84 -9.54 -12.40 13.44
CA ARG A 84 -9.03 -13.77 13.59
C ARG A 84 -7.53 -13.85 13.83
N ALA A 85 -6.74 -12.84 13.46
CA ALA A 85 -5.29 -12.84 13.69
C ALA A 85 -4.97 -12.83 15.20
N THR A 86 -4.48 -13.94 15.74
CA THR A 86 -4.22 -14.06 17.20
C THR A 86 -2.77 -13.68 17.55
N ILE A 87 -2.54 -13.19 18.77
CA ILE A 87 -1.18 -12.93 19.28
C ILE A 87 -0.32 -14.19 19.24
N ARG A 88 -0.91 -15.36 19.52
CA ARG A 88 -0.21 -16.66 19.47
C ARG A 88 0.26 -16.98 18.06
N GLU A 89 -0.60 -16.77 17.06
CA GLU A 89 -0.26 -16.99 15.67
C GLU A 89 0.81 -16.01 15.18
N ILE A 90 0.68 -14.73 15.53
CA ILE A 90 1.67 -13.71 15.17
C ILE A 90 3.03 -14.03 15.80
N ALA A 91 3.08 -14.39 17.09
CA ALA A 91 4.31 -14.77 17.77
C ALA A 91 4.98 -15.98 17.09
N ARG A 92 4.19 -17.00 16.74
CA ARG A 92 4.66 -18.17 15.98
C ARG A 92 5.25 -17.75 14.62
N THR A 93 4.53 -16.92 13.87
CA THR A 93 4.96 -16.42 12.55
C THR A 93 6.21 -15.52 12.63
N ALA A 94 6.40 -14.79 13.74
CA ALA A 94 7.59 -13.99 14.00
C ALA A 94 8.77 -14.79 14.59
N ASN A 95 8.57 -16.08 14.87
CA ASN A 95 9.53 -16.95 15.57
C ASN A 95 9.96 -16.37 16.93
N VAL A 96 8.98 -15.99 17.75
CA VAL A 96 9.15 -15.54 19.14
C VAL A 96 8.10 -16.19 20.05
N THR A 97 8.30 -16.16 21.35
CA THR A 97 7.27 -16.57 22.32
C THR A 97 6.23 -15.46 22.49
N SER A 98 5.00 -15.81 22.86
CA SER A 98 3.97 -14.79 23.19
C SER A 98 4.43 -13.88 24.33
N ALA A 99 5.10 -14.43 25.35
CA ALA A 99 5.71 -13.64 26.42
C ALA A 99 6.74 -12.63 25.89
N SER A 100 7.62 -13.05 24.97
CA SER A 100 8.57 -12.14 24.34
C SER A 100 7.90 -11.08 23.48
N LEU A 101 6.79 -11.39 22.81
CA LEU A 101 6.03 -10.40 22.02
C LEU A 101 5.45 -9.32 22.92
N TYR A 102 4.90 -9.71 24.08
CA TYR A 102 4.36 -8.75 25.07
C TYR A 102 5.39 -7.76 25.60
N ASN A 103 6.69 -8.11 25.59
CA ASN A 103 7.76 -7.17 25.93
C ASN A 103 7.90 -6.03 24.91
N TYR A 104 7.45 -6.21 23.65
CA TYR A 104 7.50 -5.20 22.60
C TYR A 104 6.18 -4.46 22.43
N PHE A 105 5.06 -5.17 22.59
CA PHE A 105 3.71 -4.65 22.36
C PHE A 105 2.76 -5.14 23.44
N PRO A 106 2.17 -4.24 24.25
CA PRO A 106 1.38 -4.63 25.43
C PRO A 106 0.06 -5.32 25.05
N ASN A 107 -0.46 -5.08 23.84
CA ASN A 107 -1.69 -5.68 23.35
C ASN A 107 -1.75 -5.70 21.81
N LYS A 108 -2.77 -6.39 21.27
CA LYS A 108 -3.00 -6.50 19.82
C LYS A 108 -3.26 -5.15 19.15
N ALA A 109 -3.94 -4.22 19.82
CA ALA A 109 -4.24 -2.91 19.24
C ALA A 109 -2.96 -2.09 18.99
N GLU A 110 -2.04 -2.04 19.97
CA GLU A 110 -0.75 -1.37 19.83
C GLU A 110 0.14 -2.03 18.78
N LEU A 111 0.10 -3.36 18.69
CA LEU A 111 0.79 -4.09 17.64
C LEU A 111 0.27 -3.74 16.23
N ILE A 112 -1.05 -3.62 16.08
CA ILE A 112 -1.69 -3.25 14.82
C ILE A 112 -1.40 -1.80 14.46
N LYS A 113 -1.45 -0.87 15.43
CA LYS A 113 -1.04 0.53 15.22
C LYS A 113 0.40 0.62 14.74
N ALA A 114 1.32 -0.14 15.34
CA ALA A 114 2.71 -0.18 14.90
C ALA A 114 2.85 -0.75 13.49
N ALA A 115 2.06 -1.75 13.11
CA ALA A 115 2.02 -2.25 11.74
C ALA A 115 1.49 -1.21 10.75
N ILE A 116 0.43 -0.47 11.08
CA ILE A 116 -0.09 0.63 10.25
C ILE A 116 0.98 1.74 10.10
N ALA A 117 1.66 2.11 11.18
CA ALA A 117 2.72 3.12 11.16
C ALA A 117 3.88 2.68 10.25
N ALA A 118 4.42 1.46 10.44
CA ALA A 118 5.52 0.95 9.63
C ALA A 118 5.18 0.88 8.13
N ARG A 119 3.93 0.52 7.80
CA ARG A 119 3.44 0.58 6.41
C ARG A 119 3.44 2.02 5.88
N THR A 120 2.92 2.96 6.68
CA THR A 120 2.83 4.37 6.33
C THR A 120 4.22 4.95 6.08
N ASP A 121 5.21 4.61 6.92
CA ASP A 121 6.60 5.05 6.80
C ASP A 121 7.25 4.60 5.48
N VAL A 122 6.84 3.47 4.92
CA VAL A 122 7.31 2.98 3.61
C VAL A 122 6.60 3.69 2.45
N ALA A 123 5.27 3.77 2.51
CA ALA A 123 4.46 4.24 1.39
C ALA A 123 4.53 5.77 1.22
N LEU A 124 4.38 6.50 2.32
CA LEU A 124 4.11 7.93 2.30
C LEU A 124 5.26 8.77 1.72
N PRO A 125 6.55 8.54 2.04
CA PRO A 125 7.64 9.29 1.42
C PRO A 125 7.72 9.09 -0.10
N ARG A 126 7.42 7.88 -0.59
CA ARG A 126 7.44 7.56 -2.02
C ARG A 126 6.28 8.24 -2.75
N LEU A 127 5.09 8.21 -2.16
CA LEU A 127 3.91 8.89 -2.72
C LEU A 127 4.09 10.42 -2.73
N ARG A 128 4.71 11.00 -1.67
CA ARG A 128 5.10 12.43 -1.66
C ARG A 128 6.09 12.77 -2.76
N ALA A 129 7.13 11.95 -2.93
CA ALA A 129 8.12 12.17 -3.99
C ALA A 129 7.49 12.08 -5.38
N ALA A 130 6.54 11.16 -5.60
CA ALA A 130 5.80 11.04 -6.84
C ALA A 130 4.91 12.27 -7.09
N ALA A 131 4.19 12.72 -6.06
CA ALA A 131 3.35 13.92 -6.11
C ALA A 131 4.14 15.22 -6.30
N ALA A 132 5.42 15.25 -5.93
CA ALA A 132 6.29 16.42 -6.09
C ALA A 132 7.01 16.48 -7.46
N LYS A 133 6.76 15.52 -8.36
CA LYS A 133 7.37 15.54 -9.70
C LYS A 133 6.90 16.76 -10.51
N PRO A 134 7.75 17.31 -11.39
CA PRO A 134 7.34 18.36 -12.31
C PRO A 134 6.20 17.89 -13.22
N GLY A 135 5.28 18.81 -13.57
CA GLY A 135 4.16 18.54 -14.46
C GLY A 135 2.89 19.25 -14.00
N ASN A 136 1.84 19.15 -14.81
CA ASN A 136 0.51 19.62 -14.44
C ASN A 136 -0.14 18.66 -13.43
N VAL A 137 -1.36 18.99 -12.97
CA VAL A 137 -2.11 18.17 -12.01
C VAL A 137 -2.31 16.72 -12.48
N ILE A 138 -2.58 16.51 -13.77
CA ILE A 138 -2.79 15.18 -14.36
C ILE A 138 -1.50 14.36 -14.29
N ASP A 139 -0.37 14.94 -14.69
CA ASP A 139 0.93 14.27 -14.66
C ASP A 139 1.31 13.82 -13.24
N ARG A 140 1.03 14.67 -12.24
CA ARG A 140 1.32 14.39 -10.83
C ARG A 140 0.41 13.31 -10.25
N ILE A 141 -0.88 13.31 -10.59
CA ILE A 141 -1.80 12.24 -10.18
C ILE A 141 -1.40 10.92 -10.82
N GLU A 142 -1.02 10.90 -12.11
CA GLU A 142 -0.51 9.68 -12.75
C GLU A 142 0.78 9.17 -12.10
N ALA A 143 1.69 10.07 -11.74
CA ALA A 143 2.90 9.68 -11.02
C ALA A 143 2.59 9.00 -9.68
N VAL A 144 1.59 9.51 -8.95
CA VAL A 144 1.12 8.90 -7.69
C VAL A 144 0.48 7.54 -7.95
N LEU A 145 -0.34 7.40 -8.99
CA LEU A 145 -0.95 6.12 -9.38
C LEU A 145 0.11 5.06 -9.73
N ASP A 146 1.12 5.45 -10.54
CA ASP A 146 2.22 4.56 -10.90
C ASP A 146 3.06 4.15 -9.69
N GLU A 147 3.29 5.06 -8.74
CA GLU A 147 4.02 4.76 -7.51
C GLU A 147 3.23 3.85 -6.57
N SER A 148 1.93 4.09 -6.44
CA SER A 148 1.01 3.21 -5.71
C SER A 148 1.05 1.79 -6.28
N GLY A 149 1.05 1.64 -7.61
CA GLY A 149 1.20 0.34 -8.25
C GLY A 149 2.58 -0.31 -8.09
N ARG A 150 3.66 0.47 -8.00
CA ARG A 150 4.99 -0.06 -7.63
C ARG A 150 4.97 -0.60 -6.20
N LEU A 151 4.43 0.16 -5.25
CA LEU A 151 4.29 -0.25 -3.86
C LEU A 151 3.49 -1.55 -3.72
N MET A 152 2.37 -1.69 -4.44
CA MET A 152 1.55 -2.90 -4.38
C MET A 152 2.28 -4.14 -4.93
N ARG A 153 3.08 -3.98 -5.98
CA ARG A 153 3.89 -5.10 -6.53
C ARG A 153 5.04 -5.48 -5.61
N GLU A 154 5.73 -4.49 -5.04
CA GLU A 154 6.86 -4.73 -4.14
C GLU A 154 6.42 -5.28 -2.79
N TYR A 155 5.21 -4.92 -2.34
CA TYR A 155 4.68 -5.25 -1.01
C TYR A 155 3.21 -5.70 -1.07
N PRO A 156 2.89 -6.88 -1.63
CA PRO A 156 1.52 -7.35 -1.78
C PRO A 156 0.79 -7.50 -0.43
N ASP A 157 1.49 -7.97 0.61
CA ASP A 157 0.93 -8.12 1.96
C ASP A 157 0.53 -6.76 2.55
N LEU A 158 1.19 -5.66 2.18
CA LEU A 158 0.82 -4.31 2.65
C LEU A 158 -0.51 -3.86 2.06
N ALA A 159 -0.81 -4.22 0.80
CA ALA A 159 -2.07 -3.91 0.16
C ALA A 159 -3.22 -4.73 0.76
N ALA A 160 -3.01 -6.03 0.95
CA ALA A 160 -3.99 -6.90 1.60
C ALA A 160 -4.25 -6.49 3.06
N PHE A 161 -3.19 -6.18 3.82
CA PHE A 161 -3.29 -5.64 5.18
C PHE A 161 -4.10 -4.34 5.22
N GLU A 162 -3.80 -3.38 4.33
CA GLU A 162 -4.57 -2.13 4.22
C GLU A 162 -6.05 -2.40 3.99
N TRP A 163 -6.34 -3.20 2.97
CA TRP A 163 -7.70 -3.49 2.56
C TRP A 163 -8.48 -4.12 3.72
N VAL A 164 -7.90 -5.09 4.43
CA VAL A 164 -8.51 -5.72 5.61
C VAL A 164 -8.75 -4.70 6.73
N ILE A 165 -7.75 -3.89 7.08
CA ILE A 165 -7.87 -2.92 8.17
C ILE A 165 -8.96 -1.89 7.88
N ARG A 166 -9.05 -1.45 6.62
CA ARG A 166 -10.10 -0.54 6.13
C ARG A 166 -11.48 -1.21 6.15
N ALA A 167 -11.61 -2.39 5.54
CA ALA A 167 -12.87 -3.12 5.41
C ALA A 167 -13.45 -3.54 6.77
N ALA A 168 -12.59 -3.84 7.75
CA ALA A 168 -13.02 -4.21 9.09
C ALA A 168 -13.64 -3.06 9.89
N GLY A 169 -13.64 -1.82 9.38
CA GLY A 169 -14.19 -0.67 10.11
C GLY A 169 -13.52 -0.45 11.46
N VAL A 170 -12.32 -1.02 11.68
CA VAL A 170 -11.46 -0.77 12.86
C VAL A 170 -11.10 0.72 12.93
N VAL A 171 -11.43 1.47 11.88
CA VAL A 171 -11.51 2.92 11.80
C VAL A 171 -12.95 3.28 11.40
N GLY A 172 -13.87 3.27 12.37
CA GLY A 172 -15.26 3.72 12.21
C GLY A 172 -15.38 5.25 12.31
N ALA A 173 -16.42 5.79 11.71
CA ALA A 173 -16.68 7.23 11.50
C ALA A 173 -16.72 8.12 12.75
N ASP A 174 -16.72 7.56 13.97
CA ASP A 174 -16.86 8.31 15.23
C ASP A 174 -15.65 8.19 16.18
N SER A 175 -14.51 7.70 15.74
CA SER A 175 -13.31 7.60 16.59
C SER A 175 -12.06 8.14 15.89
N GLN A 176 -11.51 9.21 16.48
CA GLN A 176 -10.23 9.85 16.12
C GLN A 176 -9.19 8.82 15.63
N PRO A 177 -8.63 8.98 14.43
CA PRO A 177 -8.28 7.81 13.66
C PRO A 177 -6.80 7.46 13.88
N ALA A 178 -6.53 6.51 14.78
CA ALA A 178 -5.19 5.93 14.92
C ALA A 178 -4.81 5.02 13.72
N GLY A 179 -5.77 4.64 12.89
CA GLY A 179 -5.55 4.14 11.52
C GLY A 179 -5.65 5.22 10.44
N GLY A 180 -6.00 6.46 10.81
CA GLY A 180 -6.20 7.58 9.90
C GLY A 180 -5.02 8.50 9.76
N ALA A 181 -3.91 8.32 10.48
CA ALA A 181 -2.70 9.10 10.19
C ALA A 181 -2.17 8.81 8.77
N GLY A 182 -2.15 7.54 8.34
CA GLY A 182 -1.74 7.17 6.99
C GLY A 182 -2.77 7.58 5.92
N PHE A 183 -4.06 7.40 6.20
CA PHE A 183 -5.15 7.84 5.32
C PHE A 183 -5.16 9.36 5.17
N GLN A 184 -5.06 10.10 6.29
CA GLN A 184 -5.00 11.55 6.28
C GLN A 184 -3.73 12.07 5.62
N ALA A 185 -2.58 11.45 5.89
CA ALA A 185 -1.36 11.89 5.24
C ALA A 185 -1.37 11.61 3.73
N PHE A 186 -1.97 10.50 3.29
CA PHE A 186 -2.23 10.29 1.87
C PHE A 186 -3.24 11.30 1.34
N ARG A 187 -4.21 11.69 2.18
CA ARG A 187 -5.19 12.68 1.80
C ARG A 187 -4.59 14.05 1.53
N GLU A 188 -3.81 14.55 2.49
CA GLU A 188 -3.04 15.78 2.40
C GLU A 188 -2.16 15.86 1.13
N ILE A 189 -1.62 14.73 0.66
CA ILE A 189 -0.82 14.71 -0.58
C ILE A 189 -1.67 15.08 -1.80
N ILE A 190 -2.82 14.44 -1.97
CA ILE A 190 -3.70 14.68 -3.12
C ILE A 190 -4.32 16.07 -3.04
N GLU A 191 -4.74 16.49 -1.85
CA GLU A 191 -5.24 17.85 -1.61
C GLU A 191 -4.18 18.89 -1.99
N GLY A 192 -2.92 18.70 -1.59
CA GLY A 192 -1.81 19.57 -1.97
C GLY A 192 -1.60 19.67 -3.49
N VAL A 193 -1.67 18.53 -4.20
CA VAL A 193 -1.55 18.50 -5.67
C VAL A 193 -2.68 19.27 -6.36
N ILE A 194 -3.92 19.15 -5.87
CA ILE A 194 -5.10 19.84 -6.42
C ILE A 194 -5.07 21.35 -6.06
N ASP A 195 -4.65 21.70 -4.86
CA ASP A 195 -4.56 23.09 -4.39
C ASP A 195 -3.52 23.91 -5.16
N GLU A 196 -2.36 23.32 -5.44
CA GLU A 196 -1.32 23.96 -6.24
C GLU A 196 -1.78 24.23 -7.68
N SER A 197 -2.58 23.33 -8.27
CA SER A 197 -3.18 23.52 -9.60
C SER A 197 -4.26 24.60 -9.61
N SER A 198 -5.06 24.69 -8.53
CA SER A 198 -6.11 25.71 -8.38
C SER A 198 -5.53 27.13 -8.37
N ARG A 199 -4.38 27.31 -7.70
CA ARG A 199 -3.66 28.61 -7.63
C ARG A 199 -3.01 29.00 -8.96
N ALA A 200 -2.66 28.04 -9.81
CA ALA A 200 -2.04 28.27 -11.12
C ALA A 200 -3.05 28.66 -12.22
N GLY A 201 -4.35 28.74 -11.92
CA GLY A 201 -5.40 29.15 -12.88
C GLY A 201 -5.90 28.03 -13.82
N ASP A 202 -5.42 26.79 -13.64
CA ASP A 202 -5.70 25.65 -14.52
C ASP A 202 -7.11 25.03 -14.35
N LEU A 203 -7.86 25.46 -13.33
CA LEU A 203 -9.16 24.88 -12.94
C LEU A 203 -10.36 25.80 -13.17
N ALA A 204 -10.23 26.83 -14.02
CA ALA A 204 -11.18 27.93 -14.16
C ALA A 204 -12.66 27.57 -14.50
N HIS A 205 -13.01 26.31 -14.80
CA HIS A 205 -14.38 25.87 -15.11
C HIS A 205 -14.72 24.48 -14.54
N ARG A 206 -14.12 24.07 -13.41
CA ARG A 206 -14.16 22.68 -12.93
C ARG A 206 -15.15 22.42 -11.78
N PRO A 207 -15.58 21.16 -11.56
CA PRO A 207 -16.32 20.72 -10.37
C PRO A 207 -15.67 21.23 -9.08
N ASP A 208 -16.45 21.32 -7.99
CA ASP A 208 -15.93 21.76 -6.71
C ASP A 208 -14.72 20.91 -6.30
N ARG A 209 -13.71 21.57 -5.72
CA ARG A 209 -12.43 20.98 -5.31
C ARG A 209 -12.63 19.66 -4.56
N ASP A 210 -13.58 19.64 -3.64
CA ASP A 210 -13.81 18.51 -2.75
C ASP A 210 -14.34 17.31 -3.53
N SER A 211 -15.23 17.50 -4.50
CA SER A 211 -15.64 16.45 -5.44
C SER A 211 -14.48 15.86 -6.24
N VAL A 212 -13.50 16.67 -6.66
CA VAL A 212 -12.31 16.16 -7.38
C VAL A 212 -11.44 15.31 -6.45
N VAL A 213 -11.19 15.80 -5.24
CA VAL A 213 -10.44 15.09 -4.20
C VAL A 213 -11.11 13.73 -3.89
N GLU A 214 -12.43 13.71 -3.68
CA GLU A 214 -13.18 12.48 -3.43
C GLU A 214 -13.13 11.49 -4.61
N ALA A 215 -13.26 11.98 -5.84
CA ALA A 215 -13.16 11.14 -7.03
C ALA A 215 -11.77 10.47 -7.15
N VAL A 216 -10.70 11.22 -6.86
CA VAL A 216 -9.33 10.69 -6.87
C VAL A 216 -9.13 9.64 -5.78
N TYR A 217 -9.65 9.84 -4.56
CA TYR A 217 -9.61 8.80 -3.53
C TYR A 217 -10.37 7.55 -3.93
N ALA A 218 -11.60 7.71 -4.44
CA ALA A 218 -12.42 6.58 -4.86
C ALA A 218 -11.68 5.73 -5.91
N LEU A 219 -11.02 6.39 -6.86
CA LEU A 219 -10.20 5.73 -7.87
C LEU A 219 -9.02 4.97 -7.24
N ILE A 220 -8.23 5.62 -6.39
CA ILE A 220 -7.03 5.02 -5.79
C ILE A 220 -7.40 3.86 -4.87
N TYR A 221 -8.45 4.01 -4.07
CA TYR A 221 -8.89 2.96 -3.15
C TYR A 221 -9.57 1.78 -3.84
N GLY A 222 -10.26 2.03 -4.97
CA GLY A 222 -10.73 0.96 -5.85
C GLY A 222 -9.56 0.17 -6.44
N LEU A 223 -8.47 0.84 -6.82
CA LEU A 223 -7.26 0.17 -7.28
C LEU A 223 -6.56 -0.63 -6.17
N VAL A 224 -6.50 -0.12 -4.93
CA VAL A 224 -6.02 -0.87 -3.75
C VAL A 224 -6.84 -2.14 -3.54
N GLU A 225 -8.16 -2.03 -3.65
CA GLU A 225 -9.06 -3.17 -3.50
C GLU A 225 -8.84 -4.23 -4.59
N LEU A 226 -8.73 -3.81 -5.86
CA LEU A 226 -8.38 -4.71 -6.95
C LEU A 226 -7.01 -5.37 -6.73
N ALA A 227 -6.01 -4.63 -6.23
CA ALA A 227 -4.71 -5.21 -5.92
C ALA A 227 -4.77 -6.27 -4.82
N ALA A 228 -5.65 -6.09 -3.83
CA ALA A 228 -5.81 -7.00 -2.71
C ALA A 228 -6.68 -8.22 -3.02
N THR A 229 -7.62 -8.12 -3.97
CA THR A 229 -8.68 -9.11 -4.16
C THR A 229 -8.70 -9.75 -5.55
N SER A 230 -7.96 -9.21 -6.51
CA SER A 230 -8.02 -9.63 -7.92
C SER A 230 -6.65 -10.12 -8.42
N PRO A 231 -6.63 -10.93 -9.50
CA PRO A 231 -5.38 -11.33 -10.15
C PRO A 231 -4.55 -10.10 -10.61
N PRO A 232 -3.21 -10.16 -10.56
CA PRO A 232 -2.37 -9.01 -10.90
C PRO A 232 -2.68 -8.39 -12.26
N ARG A 233 -3.00 -9.18 -13.28
CA ARG A 233 -3.34 -8.69 -14.63
C ARG A 233 -4.52 -7.71 -14.62
N GLU A 234 -5.52 -7.93 -13.77
CA GLU A 234 -6.75 -7.15 -13.72
C GLU A 234 -6.48 -5.80 -13.05
N TYR A 235 -5.69 -5.81 -11.97
CA TYR A 235 -5.15 -4.60 -11.36
C TYR A 235 -4.38 -3.74 -12.38
N HIS A 236 -3.47 -4.33 -13.15
CA HIS A 236 -2.67 -3.57 -14.13
C HIS A 236 -3.55 -2.98 -15.24
N ALA A 237 -4.50 -3.75 -15.78
CA ALA A 237 -5.44 -3.26 -16.78
C ALA A 237 -6.32 -2.11 -16.24
N ALA A 238 -6.75 -2.22 -14.98
CA ALA A 238 -7.50 -1.17 -14.30
C ALA A 238 -6.65 0.09 -14.05
N LEU A 239 -5.38 -0.06 -13.64
CA LEU A 239 -4.44 1.05 -13.44
C LEU A 239 -4.20 1.82 -14.75
N GLU A 240 -4.00 1.12 -15.87
CA GLU A 240 -3.86 1.77 -17.18
C GLU A 240 -5.14 2.48 -17.60
N SER A 241 -6.31 1.88 -17.34
CA SER A 241 -7.60 2.50 -17.61
C SER A 241 -7.86 3.72 -16.72
N ALA A 242 -7.43 3.68 -15.46
CA ALA A 242 -7.50 4.79 -14.52
C ALA A 242 -6.67 5.98 -15.01
N LYS A 243 -5.44 5.75 -15.49
CA LYS A 243 -4.62 6.82 -16.10
C LYS A 243 -5.30 7.45 -17.32
N ARG A 244 -5.87 6.62 -18.21
CA ARG A 244 -6.67 7.13 -19.34
C ARG A 244 -7.90 7.91 -18.89
N MET A 245 -8.53 7.52 -17.78
CA MET A 245 -9.67 8.23 -17.20
C MET A 245 -9.26 9.62 -16.70
N VAL A 246 -8.15 9.72 -15.95
CA VAL A 246 -7.62 11.01 -15.46
C VAL A 246 -7.22 11.93 -16.62
N ARG A 247 -6.69 11.37 -17.72
CA ARG A 247 -6.41 12.12 -18.95
C ARG A 247 -7.64 12.47 -19.81
N GLY A 248 -8.84 11.96 -19.47
CA GLY A 248 -10.05 12.15 -20.27
C GLY A 248 -10.06 11.40 -21.61
N THR A 249 -9.24 10.34 -21.74
CA THR A 249 -9.08 9.57 -22.99
C THR A 249 -9.65 8.16 -22.92
N LEU A 250 -10.18 7.73 -21.77
CA LEU A 250 -10.67 6.35 -21.57
C LEU A 250 -11.71 5.92 -22.61
N PHE A 251 -12.65 6.81 -22.94
CA PHE A 251 -13.70 6.57 -23.93
C PHE A 251 -13.45 7.30 -25.25
N ALA A 252 -12.24 7.83 -25.47
CA ALA A 252 -11.90 8.44 -26.74
C ALA A 252 -11.92 7.36 -27.84
N PRO A 253 -12.49 7.64 -29.02
CA PRO A 253 -12.47 6.69 -30.11
C PRO A 253 -11.01 6.34 -30.43
N ALA A 254 -10.69 5.04 -30.46
CA ALA A 254 -9.39 4.58 -30.91
C ALA A 254 -9.15 5.21 -32.28
N GLY A 255 -8.13 6.07 -32.39
CA GLY A 255 -7.86 6.82 -33.61
C GLY A 255 -7.88 5.87 -34.79
N ARG A 256 -8.71 6.16 -35.80
CA ARG A 256 -8.67 5.43 -37.08
C ARG A 256 -7.23 5.49 -37.55
N GLY A 257 -6.64 4.32 -37.79
CA GLY A 257 -5.26 4.19 -38.24
C GLY A 257 -4.96 5.15 -39.39
N SER A 258 -3.76 5.71 -39.37
CA SER A 258 -3.18 6.54 -40.40
C SER A 258 -3.51 6.00 -41.81
N PRO A 259 -3.83 6.86 -42.79
CA PRO A 259 -3.94 6.42 -44.18
C PRO A 259 -2.56 5.88 -44.60
N GLN A 260 -2.48 4.62 -45.01
CA GLN A 260 -1.32 4.14 -45.75
C GLN A 260 -1.23 4.99 -47.03
N ALA A 261 -0.27 5.91 -47.03
CA ALA A 261 0.27 6.50 -48.24
C ALA A 261 0.97 5.36 -49.01
N GLY A 262 0.25 4.79 -49.97
CA GLY A 262 0.74 3.76 -50.88
C GLY A 262 0.12 3.97 -52.25
N GLY A 263 0.47 5.09 -52.87
CA GLY A 263 0.10 5.37 -54.25
C GLY A 263 0.71 4.33 -55.18
N ILE A 264 -0.14 3.55 -55.82
CA ILE A 264 0.20 2.84 -57.06
C ILE A 264 -0.50 3.59 -58.18
N LYS A 265 0.22 4.56 -58.77
CA LYS A 265 -0.05 4.96 -60.16
C LYS A 265 0.75 4.00 -61.05
N ARG A 266 -0.01 3.28 -61.87
CA ARG A 266 0.44 2.51 -63.04
C ARG A 266 1.27 3.38 -63.99
N PRO A 267 2.10 2.74 -64.82
CA PRO A 267 1.67 2.52 -66.20
C PRO A 267 1.33 1.05 -66.49
#